data_AF-A0A975Q408-F1
#
_entry.id   AF-A0A975Q408-F1
#
_cell.length_a   1.000
_cell.length_b   1.000
_cell.length_c   1.000
_cell.angle_alpha   90.00
_cell.angle_beta   90.00
_cell.angle_gamma   90.00
#
_symmetry.space_group_name_H-M   'P 1'
#
loop_
_entity.id
_entity.type
_entity.pdbx_description
1 polymer ?
#
loop_
_entity_poly.entity_id
_entity_poly.type
_entity_poly.pdbx_seq_one_letter_code
_entity_poly.pdbx_strand_id
1 'polypeptide(L)'
;MISRLYQWTLAKAAHRHAERWLAVISFMESSFFPIPPHPLLGLMCLARPEKALRFGFICTLASVLGGLLGYAIGHFFFAAFGESLLHALGLSKSFPAAQCYLREYGAEIILIKGATPIPFKLITITAGFIGLSLFTFIWASILSRAFQFMLVGFLFWKFGRPIKAFIEKYLGLLSALFLVLVVGGFIAASMLTSGPAKTDKCSQVTVSTPA
;
A
#
# COMPACT_ATOMS: atom_id res chain seq x y z
N MET A 1 -7.01 -25.50 3.96
CA MET A 1 -5.91 -24.73 3.36
C MET A 1 -5.53 -23.49 4.18
N ILE A 2 -6.50 -22.68 4.63
CA ILE A 2 -6.28 -21.50 5.48
C ILE A 2 -5.57 -21.84 6.80
N SER A 3 -5.92 -22.95 7.46
CA SER A 3 -5.28 -23.37 8.72
C SER A 3 -3.80 -23.73 8.55
N ARG A 4 -3.39 -24.24 7.38
CA ARG A 4 -1.97 -24.49 7.06
C ARG A 4 -1.22 -23.17 6.83
N LEU A 5 -1.83 -22.21 6.15
CA LEU A 5 -1.24 -20.90 5.91
C LEU A 5 -1.11 -20.11 7.22
N TYR A 6 -2.12 -20.22 8.10
CA TYR A 6 -2.10 -19.67 9.46
C TYR A 6 -0.99 -20.30 10.31
N GLN A 7 -0.91 -21.63 10.36
CA GLN A 7 0.17 -22.32 11.10
C GLN A 7 1.55 -22.06 10.51
N TRP A 8 1.68 -21.95 9.19
CA TRP A 8 2.93 -21.56 8.55
C TRP A 8 3.32 -20.13 8.92
N THR A 9 2.37 -19.20 8.94
CA THR A 9 2.61 -17.79 9.32
C THR A 9 3.01 -17.70 10.79
N LEU A 10 2.34 -18.45 11.69
CA LEU A 10 2.73 -18.59 13.09
C LEU A 10 4.12 -19.21 13.25
N ALA A 11 4.43 -20.27 12.51
CA ALA A 11 5.74 -20.92 12.54
C ALA A 11 6.85 -19.98 12.05
N LYS A 12 6.57 -19.14 11.04
CA LYS A 12 7.51 -18.10 10.58
C LYS A 12 7.64 -16.94 11.56
N ALA A 13 6.55 -16.53 12.20
CA ALA A 13 6.55 -15.50 13.25
C ALA A 13 7.34 -15.93 14.50
N ALA A 14 7.34 -17.23 14.82
CA ALA A 14 8.09 -17.81 15.94
C ALA A 14 9.54 -18.22 15.57
N HIS A 15 9.92 -18.17 14.29
CA HIS A 15 11.23 -18.62 13.83
C HIS A 15 12.35 -17.65 14.24
N ARG A 16 13.58 -18.14 14.41
CA ARG A 16 14.77 -17.31 14.67
C ARG A 16 15.04 -16.20 13.62
N HIS A 17 14.39 -16.32 12.45
CA HIS A 17 14.53 -15.41 11.30
C HIS A 17 13.21 -14.66 11.00
N ALA A 18 12.27 -14.58 11.96
CA ALA A 18 10.97 -13.95 11.77
C ALA A 18 11.07 -12.51 11.21
N GLU A 19 12.04 -11.71 11.71
CA GLU A 19 12.31 -10.36 11.22
C GLU A 19 12.70 -10.32 9.73
N ARG A 20 13.44 -11.33 9.24
CA ARG A 20 13.81 -11.42 7.81
C ARG A 20 12.60 -11.77 6.95
N TRP A 21 11.75 -12.69 7.42
CA TRP A 21 10.50 -13.03 6.72
C TRP A 21 9.57 -11.82 6.65
N LEU A 22 9.46 -11.06 7.73
CA LEU A 22 8.69 -9.82 7.77
C LEU A 22 9.20 -8.81 6.74
N ALA A 23 10.52 -8.60 6.66
CA ALA A 23 11.13 -7.73 5.68
C ALA A 23 10.85 -8.19 4.24
N VAL A 24 11.08 -9.47 3.92
CA VAL A 24 10.87 -10.02 2.57
C VAL A 24 9.40 -9.89 2.15
N ILE A 25 8.46 -10.24 3.03
CA ILE A 25 7.03 -10.15 2.72
C ILE A 25 6.60 -8.69 2.50
N SER A 26 7.06 -7.77 3.35
CA SER A 26 6.75 -6.34 3.22
C SER A 26 7.34 -5.71 1.94
N PHE A 27 8.55 -6.13 1.57
CA PHE A 27 9.18 -5.75 0.31
C PHE A 27 8.39 -6.26 -0.90
N MET A 28 8.04 -7.56 -0.89
CA MET A 28 7.29 -8.19 -1.99
C MET A 28 5.90 -7.58 -2.17
N GLU A 29 5.21 -7.28 -1.06
CA GLU A 29 3.90 -6.61 -1.06
C GLU A 29 3.94 -5.26 -1.75
N SER A 30 4.99 -4.49 -1.49
CA SER A 30 5.15 -3.15 -2.04
C SER A 30 5.63 -3.16 -3.49
N SER A 31 6.26 -4.25 -3.93
CA SER A 31 6.85 -4.37 -5.27
C SER A 31 5.87 -4.92 -6.30
N PHE A 32 5.37 -6.14 -6.10
CA PHE A 32 4.60 -6.86 -7.13
C PHE A 32 3.64 -7.93 -6.58
N PHE A 33 3.92 -8.56 -5.44
CA PHE A 33 3.21 -9.76 -4.99
C PHE A 33 2.16 -9.48 -3.91
N PRO A 34 0.89 -9.92 -4.02
CA PRO A 34 -0.19 -9.54 -3.11
C PRO A 34 -0.20 -10.35 -1.77
N ILE A 35 0.92 -10.44 -1.04
CA ILE A 35 0.91 -10.99 0.33
C ILE A 35 0.95 -9.83 1.34
N PRO A 36 -0.13 -9.56 2.09
CA PRO A 36 -0.13 -8.49 3.07
C PRO A 36 0.83 -8.78 4.24
N PRO A 37 1.71 -7.85 4.64
CA PRO A 37 2.57 -8.01 5.81
C PRO A 37 1.82 -7.85 7.13
N HIS A 38 0.62 -7.24 7.12
CA HIS A 38 -0.12 -6.84 8.33
C HIS A 38 -0.46 -8.01 9.28
N PRO A 39 -0.93 -9.18 8.81
CA PRO A 39 -1.20 -10.30 9.71
C PRO A 39 0.07 -10.82 10.39
N LEU A 40 1.19 -10.88 9.66
CA LEU A 40 2.48 -11.31 10.20
C LEU A 40 3.02 -10.28 11.21
N LEU A 41 2.97 -9.00 10.86
CA LEU A 41 3.34 -7.89 11.76
C LEU A 41 2.53 -7.96 13.06
N GLY A 42 1.20 -8.10 12.94
CA GLY A 42 0.30 -8.19 14.09
C GLY A 42 0.62 -9.38 15.00
N LEU A 43 0.83 -10.58 14.44
CA LEU A 43 1.20 -11.76 15.22
C LEU A 43 2.55 -11.59 15.93
N MET A 44 3.55 -11.01 15.26
CA MET A 44 4.86 -10.75 15.86
C MET A 44 4.77 -9.70 16.97
N CYS A 45 4.05 -8.61 16.74
CA CYS A 45 3.80 -7.57 17.74
C CYS A 45 3.01 -8.09 18.95
N LEU A 46 2.06 -9.00 18.73
CA LEU A 46 1.29 -9.64 19.79
C LEU A 46 2.14 -10.62 20.62
N ALA A 47 3.02 -11.37 19.96
CA ALA A 47 3.91 -12.33 20.62
C ALA A 47 5.04 -11.64 21.40
N ARG A 48 5.55 -10.51 20.90
CA ARG A 48 6.67 -9.75 21.48
C ARG A 48 6.40 -8.24 21.40
N PRO A 49 5.48 -7.70 22.22
CA PRO A 49 5.11 -6.29 22.21
C PRO A 49 6.30 -5.36 22.51
N GLU A 50 7.29 -5.83 23.27
CA GLU A 50 8.51 -5.09 23.57
C GLU A 50 9.37 -4.79 22.32
N LYS A 51 9.17 -5.55 21.23
CA LYS A 51 9.84 -5.37 19.93
C LYS A 51 8.93 -4.79 18.86
N ALA A 52 7.68 -4.44 19.18
CA ALA A 52 6.68 -4.05 18.17
C ALA A 52 7.08 -2.82 17.33
N LEU A 53 7.74 -1.82 17.94
CA LEU A 53 8.28 -0.66 17.20
C LEU A 53 9.38 -1.07 16.22
N ARG A 54 10.25 -2.01 16.58
CA ARG A 54 11.30 -2.55 15.71
C ARG A 54 10.68 -3.27 14.50
N PHE A 55 9.63 -4.05 14.71
CA PHE A 55 8.92 -4.72 13.61
C PHE A 55 8.27 -3.70 12.65
N GLY A 56 7.63 -2.66 13.19
CA GLY A 56 7.09 -1.56 12.38
C GLY A 56 8.16 -0.84 11.54
N PHE A 57 9.34 -0.60 12.13
CA PHE A 57 10.46 0.03 11.43
C PHE A 57 11.01 -0.85 10.30
N ILE A 58 11.20 -2.16 10.54
CA ILE A 58 11.64 -3.12 9.53
C ILE A 58 10.65 -3.17 8.36
N CYS A 59 9.35 -3.26 8.64
CA CYS A 59 8.31 -3.19 7.61
C CYS A 59 8.39 -1.90 6.81
N THR A 60 8.54 -0.75 7.49
CA THR A 60 8.61 0.55 6.81
C THR A 60 9.77 0.60 5.83
N LEU A 61 10.98 0.24 6.27
CA LEU A 61 12.16 0.25 5.40
C LEU A 61 12.02 -0.74 4.24
N ALA A 62 11.64 -1.98 4.53
CA ALA A 62 11.49 -3.01 3.50
C ALA A 62 10.40 -2.64 2.49
N SER A 63 9.31 -2.04 2.95
CA SER A 63 8.22 -1.56 2.12
C SER A 63 8.64 -0.41 1.20
N VAL A 64 9.39 0.57 1.70
CA VAL A 64 9.88 1.69 0.88
C VAL A 64 10.85 1.18 -0.19
N LEU A 65 11.76 0.26 0.16
CA LEU A 65 12.66 -0.38 -0.80
C LEU A 65 11.89 -1.18 -1.85
N GLY A 66 10.84 -1.91 -1.45
CA GLY A 66 9.96 -2.61 -2.39
C GLY A 66 9.18 -1.65 -3.27
N GLY A 67 8.75 -0.51 -2.73
CA GLY A 67 8.08 0.54 -3.49
C GLY A 67 9.00 1.18 -4.53
N LEU A 68 10.30 1.32 -4.24
CA LEU A 68 11.29 1.75 -5.23
C LEU A 68 11.41 0.76 -6.38
N LEU A 69 11.36 -0.55 -6.09
CA LEU A 69 11.32 -1.57 -7.13
C LEU A 69 10.01 -1.47 -7.94
N GLY A 70 8.86 -1.30 -7.28
CA GLY A 70 7.57 -1.08 -7.95
C GLY A 70 7.58 0.16 -8.86
N TYR A 71 8.16 1.26 -8.39
CA TYR A 71 8.38 2.48 -9.16
C TYR A 71 9.26 2.20 -10.39
N ALA A 72 10.38 1.50 -10.22
CA ALA A 72 11.25 1.14 -11.33
C ALA A 72 10.52 0.28 -12.37
N ILE A 73 9.75 -0.72 -11.93
CA ILE A 73 8.91 -1.55 -12.81
C ILE A 73 7.96 -0.67 -13.61
N GLY A 74 7.23 0.24 -12.96
CA GLY A 74 6.31 1.15 -13.64
C GLY A 74 7.00 2.05 -14.67
N HIS A 75 8.15 2.61 -14.31
CA HIS A 75 8.94 3.49 -15.17
C HIS A 75 9.47 2.76 -16.42
N PHE A 76 10.08 1.59 -16.24
CA PHE A 76 10.58 0.80 -17.36
C PHE A 76 9.45 0.22 -18.21
N PHE A 77 8.32 -0.14 -17.60
CA PHE A 77 7.14 -0.61 -18.33
C PHE A 77 6.57 0.49 -19.23
N PHE A 78 6.49 1.74 -18.74
CA PHE A 78 6.09 2.88 -19.57
C PHE A 78 7.07 3.13 -20.71
N ALA A 79 8.39 3.09 -20.43
CA ALA A 79 9.41 3.29 -21.45
C ALA A 79 9.37 2.21 -22.57
N ALA A 80 9.05 0.97 -22.22
CA ALA A 80 9.03 -0.14 -23.18
C ALA A 80 7.69 -0.28 -23.94
N PHE A 81 6.56 -0.07 -23.26
CA PHE A 81 5.23 -0.39 -23.80
C PHE A 81 4.17 0.69 -23.56
N GLY A 82 4.51 1.76 -22.85
CA GLY A 82 3.55 2.76 -22.39
C GLY A 82 2.78 3.44 -23.51
N GLU A 83 3.47 3.93 -24.55
CA GLU A 83 2.83 4.62 -25.67
C GLU A 83 1.92 3.70 -26.50
N SER A 84 2.39 2.48 -26.80
CA SER A 84 1.59 1.50 -27.54
C SER A 84 0.35 1.08 -26.75
N LEU A 85 0.47 0.90 -25.43
CA LEU A 85 -0.66 0.58 -24.55
C LEU A 85 -1.67 1.73 -24.48
N LEU A 86 -1.20 2.98 -24.33
CA LEU A 86 -2.06 4.16 -24.31
C LEU A 86 -2.79 4.36 -25.63
N HIS A 87 -2.13 4.10 -26.75
CA HIS A 87 -2.75 4.17 -28.08
C HIS A 87 -3.80 3.07 -28.26
N ALA A 88 -3.50 1.83 -27.86
CA ALA A 88 -4.45 0.71 -27.90
C ALA A 88 -5.70 0.96 -27.04
N LEU A 89 -5.53 1.65 -25.90
CA LEU A 89 -6.64 2.02 -25.02
C LEU A 89 -7.35 3.33 -25.41
N GLY A 90 -6.85 4.05 -26.43
CA GLY A 90 -7.38 5.36 -26.82
C GLY A 90 -7.16 6.49 -25.80
N LEU A 91 -6.27 6.27 -24.83
CA LEU A 91 -6.02 7.20 -23.71
C LEU A 91 -4.91 8.22 -23.99
N SER A 92 -4.26 8.17 -25.15
CA SER A 92 -3.10 9.02 -25.48
C SER A 92 -3.36 10.51 -25.35
N LYS A 93 -4.60 10.97 -25.61
CA LYS A 93 -4.99 12.39 -25.49
C LYS A 93 -5.23 12.83 -24.04
N SER A 94 -5.69 11.91 -23.19
CA SER A 94 -6.05 12.21 -21.79
C SER A 94 -4.86 12.02 -20.84
N PHE A 95 -3.86 11.23 -21.26
CA PHE A 95 -2.71 10.88 -20.44
C PHE A 95 -1.83 12.07 -20.04
N PRO A 96 -1.51 13.06 -20.90
CA PRO A 96 -0.70 14.22 -20.51
C PRO A 96 -1.34 15.07 -19.40
N ALA A 97 -2.66 15.28 -19.49
CA ALA A 97 -3.42 15.99 -18.46
C ALA A 97 -3.41 15.21 -17.13
N ALA A 98 -3.61 13.88 -17.19
CA ALA A 98 -3.51 13.02 -16.01
C ALA A 98 -2.10 13.05 -15.41
N GLN A 99 -1.05 13.01 -16.24
CA GLN A 99 0.34 13.12 -15.78
C GLN A 99 0.59 14.45 -15.06
N CYS A 100 0.07 15.55 -15.59
CA CYS A 100 0.18 16.88 -14.99
C CYS A 100 -0.49 16.93 -13.61
N TYR A 101 -1.75 16.48 -13.50
CA TYR A 101 -2.46 16.41 -12.21
C TYR A 101 -1.73 15.53 -11.19
N LEU A 102 -1.28 14.34 -11.59
CA LEU A 102 -0.61 13.42 -10.69
C LEU A 102 0.80 13.87 -10.30
N ARG A 103 1.45 14.73 -11.10
CA ARG A 103 2.72 15.37 -10.71
C ARG A 103 2.49 16.49 -9.71
N GLU A 104 1.44 17.28 -9.88
CA GLU A 104 1.11 18.38 -8.97
C GLU A 104 0.63 17.87 -7.61
N TYR A 105 -0.24 16.86 -7.61
CA TYR A 105 -0.82 16.27 -6.39
C TYR A 105 -0.12 14.97 -5.94
N GLY A 106 1.04 14.63 -6.50
CA GLY A 106 1.64 13.30 -6.32
C GLY A 106 1.95 12.93 -4.88
N ALA A 107 2.40 13.89 -4.06
CA ALA A 107 2.64 13.68 -2.64
C ALA A 107 1.33 13.37 -1.89
N GLU A 108 0.30 14.18 -2.12
CA GLU A 108 -1.01 14.07 -1.48
C GLU A 108 -1.71 12.77 -1.87
N ILE A 109 -1.61 12.38 -3.14
CA ILE A 109 -2.15 11.12 -3.65
C ILE A 109 -1.49 9.94 -2.92
N ILE A 110 -0.16 9.94 -2.75
CA ILE A 110 0.55 8.87 -2.03
C ILE A 110 0.17 8.85 -0.55
N LEU A 111 0.08 10.01 0.10
CA LEU A 111 -0.26 10.11 1.51
C LEU A 111 -1.70 9.69 1.80
N ILE A 112 -2.66 10.23 1.06
CA ILE A 112 -4.09 9.94 1.21
C ILE A 112 -4.36 8.49 0.81
N LYS A 113 -3.93 8.07 -0.40
CA LYS A 113 -4.23 6.72 -0.87
C LYS A 113 -3.47 5.65 -0.08
N GLY A 114 -2.27 5.94 0.41
CA GLY A 114 -1.55 5.01 1.28
C GLY A 114 -2.19 4.84 2.67
N ALA A 115 -3.02 5.78 3.11
CA ALA A 115 -3.84 5.65 4.31
C ALA A 115 -5.18 4.91 4.06
N THR A 116 -5.62 4.83 2.81
CA THR A 116 -6.84 4.09 2.42
C THR A 116 -6.56 2.59 2.18
N PRO A 117 -7.58 1.72 2.14
CA PRO A 117 -7.41 0.29 1.82
C PRO A 117 -6.94 -0.01 0.37
N ILE A 118 -6.43 0.99 -0.36
CA ILE A 118 -5.87 0.81 -1.69
C ILE A 118 -4.51 0.10 -1.56
N PRO A 119 -4.25 -0.97 -2.34
CA PRO A 119 -2.96 -1.66 -2.33
C PRO A 119 -1.82 -0.73 -2.71
N PHE A 120 -0.80 -0.62 -1.86
CA PHE A 120 0.31 0.32 -2.07
C PHE A 120 1.09 0.04 -3.36
N LYS A 121 1.24 -1.23 -3.76
CA LYS A 121 1.88 -1.58 -5.04
C LYS A 121 1.30 -0.84 -6.24
N LEU A 122 -0.02 -0.62 -6.26
CA LEU A 122 -0.68 0.11 -7.36
C LEU A 122 -0.21 1.55 -7.38
N ILE A 123 -0.08 2.18 -6.22
CA ILE A 123 0.45 3.55 -6.09
C ILE A 123 1.89 3.59 -6.60
N THR A 124 2.74 2.65 -6.20
CA THR A 124 4.16 2.65 -6.56
C THR A 124 4.41 2.44 -8.05
N ILE A 125 3.72 1.47 -8.66
CA ILE A 125 3.82 1.20 -10.10
C ILE A 125 3.27 2.38 -10.89
N THR A 126 2.13 2.94 -10.47
CA THR A 126 1.53 4.10 -11.13
C THR A 126 2.43 5.33 -11.02
N ALA A 127 3.06 5.57 -9.87
CA ALA A 127 4.01 6.67 -9.69
C ALA A 127 5.21 6.55 -10.64
N GLY A 128 5.73 5.33 -10.82
CA GLY A 128 6.77 5.04 -11.82
C GLY A 128 6.30 5.25 -13.26
N PHE A 129 5.12 4.75 -13.59
CA PHE A 129 4.52 4.85 -14.93
C PHE A 129 4.28 6.31 -15.36
N ILE A 130 3.96 7.18 -14.41
CA ILE A 130 3.66 8.61 -14.62
C ILE A 130 4.95 9.47 -14.55
N GLY A 131 6.06 8.89 -14.10
CA GLY A 131 7.32 9.60 -13.90
C GLY A 131 7.21 10.66 -12.81
N LEU A 132 6.59 10.33 -11.68
CA LEU A 132 6.57 11.21 -10.50
C LEU A 132 8.00 11.44 -9.99
N SER A 133 8.31 12.64 -9.49
CA SER A 133 9.66 12.90 -8.98
C SER A 133 10.05 11.87 -7.90
N LEU A 134 11.25 11.27 -8.05
CA LEU A 134 11.72 10.23 -7.13
C LEU A 134 11.81 10.75 -5.69
N PHE A 135 12.18 12.03 -5.53
CA PHE A 135 12.21 12.70 -4.23
C PHE A 135 10.81 12.75 -3.58
N THR A 136 9.81 13.22 -4.32
CA THR A 136 8.41 13.26 -3.85
C THR A 136 7.91 11.87 -3.50
N PHE A 137 8.21 10.88 -4.35
CA PHE A 137 7.82 9.50 -4.13
C PHE A 137 8.42 8.91 -2.85
N ILE A 138 9.73 9.07 -2.64
CA ILE A 138 10.44 8.50 -1.48
C ILE A 138 9.90 9.09 -0.18
N TRP A 139 9.86 10.42 -0.06
CA TRP A 139 9.46 11.05 1.20
C TRP A 139 7.99 10.79 1.54
N ALA A 140 7.09 10.88 0.54
CA ALA A 140 5.68 10.57 0.75
C ALA A 140 5.46 9.08 1.09
N SER A 141 6.21 8.17 0.45
CA SER A 141 6.17 6.74 0.75
C SER A 141 6.65 6.43 2.16
N ILE A 142 7.78 7.02 2.59
CA ILE A 142 8.29 6.88 3.95
C ILE A 142 7.23 7.32 4.95
N LEU A 143 6.66 8.51 4.78
CA LEU A 143 5.69 9.05 5.72
C LEU A 143 4.42 8.20 5.78
N SER A 144 3.87 7.81 4.63
CA SER A 144 2.68 6.97 4.55
C SER A 144 2.90 5.59 5.17
N ARG A 145 4.01 4.92 4.84
CA ARG A 145 4.33 3.58 5.34
C ARG A 145 4.74 3.58 6.80
N ALA A 146 5.48 4.59 7.23
CA ALA A 146 5.81 4.79 8.64
C ALA A 146 4.52 4.95 9.43
N PHE A 147 3.61 5.84 9.00
CA PHE A 147 2.33 6.01 9.67
C PHE A 147 1.59 4.68 9.81
N GLN A 148 1.44 3.91 8.73
CA GLN A 148 0.69 2.66 8.76
C GLN A 148 1.34 1.58 9.67
N PHE A 149 2.63 1.29 9.49
CA PHE A 149 3.28 0.19 10.21
C PHE A 149 3.73 0.58 11.63
N MET A 150 4.20 1.81 11.82
CA MET A 150 4.58 2.30 13.14
C MET A 150 3.37 2.54 14.02
N LEU A 151 2.21 2.95 13.48
CA LEU A 151 0.99 3.06 14.29
C LEU A 151 0.61 1.70 14.87
N VAL A 152 0.63 0.64 14.05
CA VAL A 152 0.39 -0.73 14.53
C VAL A 152 1.44 -1.12 15.58
N GLY A 153 2.73 -0.93 15.27
CA GLY A 153 3.81 -1.23 16.22
C GLY A 153 3.67 -0.48 17.54
N PHE A 154 3.28 0.79 17.50
CA PHE A 154 3.09 1.65 18.67
C PHE A 154 1.89 1.21 19.52
N LEU A 155 0.76 0.89 18.88
CA LEU A 155 -0.43 0.41 19.59
C LEU A 155 -0.14 -0.89 20.33
N PHE A 156 0.55 -1.85 19.72
CA PHE A 156 0.95 -3.09 20.38
C PHE A 156 2.04 -2.88 21.43
N TRP A 157 2.98 -1.97 21.22
CA TRP A 157 3.99 -1.63 22.21
C TRP A 157 3.37 -1.02 23.47
N LYS A 158 2.41 -0.11 23.32
CA LYS A 158 1.75 0.59 24.44
C LYS A 158 0.67 -0.26 25.12
N PHE A 159 -0.13 -0.99 24.33
CA PHE A 159 -1.33 -1.68 24.80
C PHE A 159 -1.29 -3.21 24.59
N GLY A 160 -0.14 -3.81 24.27
CA GLY A 160 -0.06 -5.22 23.87
C GLY A 160 -0.64 -6.22 24.88
N ARG A 161 -0.42 -6.00 26.18
CA ARG A 161 -0.97 -6.88 27.25
C ARG A 161 -2.51 -6.86 27.30
N PRO A 162 -3.19 -5.71 27.40
CA PRO A 162 -4.66 -5.68 27.33
C PRO A 162 -5.21 -6.04 25.96
N ILE A 163 -4.54 -5.68 24.86
CA ILE A 163 -4.95 -6.05 23.49
C ILE A 163 -5.00 -7.58 23.33
N LYS A 164 -4.01 -8.30 23.86
CA LYS A 164 -3.98 -9.77 23.77
C LYS A 164 -5.20 -10.40 24.42
N ALA A 165 -5.48 -10.02 25.67
CA ALA A 165 -6.63 -10.54 26.41
C ALA A 165 -7.96 -10.18 25.74
N PHE A 166 -8.06 -8.98 25.15
CA PHE A 166 -9.25 -8.54 24.42
C PHE A 166 -9.45 -9.32 23.12
N ILE A 167 -8.40 -9.47 22.31
CA ILE A 167 -8.46 -10.21 21.03
C ILE A 167 -8.82 -11.67 21.27
N GLU A 168 -8.21 -12.34 22.26
CA GLU A 168 -8.51 -13.74 22.58
C GLU A 168 -9.97 -13.92 23.03
N LYS A 169 -10.53 -12.96 23.77
CA LYS A 169 -11.93 -13.00 24.26
C LYS A 169 -12.96 -12.71 23.18
N TYR A 170 -12.67 -11.82 22.23
CA TYR A 170 -13.65 -11.32 21.25
C TYR A 170 -13.33 -11.68 19.79
N LEU A 171 -12.42 -12.63 19.55
CA LEU A 171 -11.91 -12.96 18.21
C LEU A 171 -13.03 -13.23 17.20
N GLY A 172 -14.02 -14.04 17.57
CA GLY A 172 -15.16 -14.38 16.71
C GLY A 172 -16.03 -13.16 16.37
N LEU A 173 -16.31 -12.32 17.37
CA LEU A 173 -17.13 -11.11 17.22
C LEU A 173 -16.40 -10.06 16.36
N LEU A 174 -15.11 -9.85 16.60
CA LEU A 174 -14.27 -8.92 15.82
C LEU A 174 -14.16 -9.37 14.36
N SER A 175 -14.04 -10.68 14.11
CA SER A 175 -13.98 -11.24 12.76
C SER A 175 -15.31 -11.04 12.01
N ALA A 176 -16.44 -11.28 12.68
CA ALA A 176 -17.77 -11.04 12.11
C ALA A 176 -18.01 -9.55 11.83
N LEU A 177 -17.65 -8.67 12.77
CA LEU A 177 -17.76 -7.22 12.61
C LEU A 177 -16.90 -6.71 11.44
N PHE A 178 -15.66 -7.20 11.32
CA PHE A 178 -14.78 -6.85 10.21
C PHE A 178 -15.38 -7.26 8.86
N LEU A 179 -15.93 -8.47 8.76
CA LEU A 179 -16.60 -8.94 7.54
C LEU A 179 -17.80 -8.05 7.18
N VAL A 180 -18.65 -7.73 8.16
CA VAL A 180 -19.81 -6.85 7.96
C VAL A 180 -19.38 -5.45 7.50
N LEU A 181 -18.32 -4.89 8.10
CA LEU A 181 -17.79 -3.58 7.70
C LEU A 181 -17.18 -3.59 6.29
N VAL A 182 -16.47 -4.67 5.91
CA VAL A 182 -15.89 -4.79 4.56
C VAL A 182 -16.99 -4.93 3.51
N VAL A 183 -17.95 -5.84 3.74
CA VAL A 183 -19.06 -6.07 2.81
C VAL A 183 -19.96 -4.83 2.75
N GLY A 184 -20.35 -4.29 3.91
CA GLY A 184 -21.17 -3.08 4.00
C GLY A 184 -20.48 -1.86 3.42
N GLY A 185 -19.18 -1.69 3.66
CA GLY A 185 -18.38 -0.61 3.08
C GLY A 185 -18.24 -0.72 1.57
N PHE A 186 -18.07 -1.94 1.03
CA PHE A 186 -18.04 -2.17 -0.41
C PHE A 186 -19.40 -1.87 -1.07
N ILE A 187 -20.50 -2.31 -0.45
CA ILE A 187 -21.86 -2.01 -0.91
C ILE A 187 -22.11 -0.49 -0.89
N ALA A 188 -21.81 0.19 0.21
CA ALA A 188 -21.98 1.63 0.32
C ALA A 188 -21.15 2.40 -0.73
N ALA A 189 -19.87 2.01 -0.92
CA ALA A 189 -19.02 2.60 -1.94
C ALA A 189 -19.55 2.34 -3.37
N SER A 190 -20.11 1.16 -3.63
CA SER A 190 -20.72 0.83 -4.92
C SER A 190 -21.97 1.66 -5.21
N MET A 191 -22.75 2.03 -4.18
CA MET A 191 -23.94 2.88 -4.31
C MET A 191 -23.58 4.37 -4.46
N LEU A 192 -22.43 4.80 -3.95
CA LEU A 192 -21.98 6.20 -3.95
C LEU A 192 -21.06 6.56 -5.14
N THR A 193 -20.60 5.56 -5.93
CA THR A 193 -19.75 5.81 -7.10
C THR A 193 -20.60 6.25 -8.31
N SER A 194 -21.23 7.41 -8.18
CA SER A 194 -21.87 8.18 -9.24
C SER A 194 -21.59 9.67 -8.98
N GLY A 195 -20.39 10.15 -9.31
CA GLY A 195 -19.97 11.53 -9.06
C GLY A 195 -19.27 12.14 -10.29
N PRO A 196 -19.62 13.39 -10.69
CA PRO A 196 -19.11 14.01 -11.90
C PRO A 196 -17.69 14.56 -11.71
N ALA A 197 -16.92 14.59 -12.80
CA ALA A 197 -15.56 15.13 -12.84
C ALA A 197 -15.57 16.66 -12.67
N LYS A 198 -14.72 17.17 -11.77
CA LYS A 198 -14.43 18.60 -11.62
C LYS A 198 -13.33 19.05 -12.58
N THR A 199 -13.50 20.27 -13.10
CA THR A 199 -12.64 20.89 -14.11
C THR A 199 -11.62 21.81 -13.46
N ASP A 200 -10.31 21.56 -13.66
CA ASP A 200 -9.21 22.35 -13.08
C ASP A 200 -8.03 22.54 -14.09
N LYS A 201 -6.94 23.17 -13.59
CA LYS A 201 -5.80 23.78 -14.31
C LYS A 201 -5.09 22.92 -15.37
N CYS A 202 -5.10 21.60 -15.28
CA CYS A 202 -4.40 20.74 -16.24
C CYS A 202 -5.22 20.41 -17.51
N SER A 203 -6.39 21.04 -17.68
CA SER A 203 -7.25 20.91 -18.86
C SER A 203 -6.65 21.51 -20.15
N GLN A 204 -5.58 22.30 -20.06
CA GLN A 204 -4.94 23.02 -21.17
C GLN A 204 -3.66 22.35 -21.70
N VAL A 205 -3.23 21.20 -21.14
CA VAL A 205 -1.99 20.54 -21.57
C VAL A 205 -2.22 19.85 -22.92
N THR A 206 -1.92 20.58 -24.00
CA THR A 206 -2.02 20.10 -25.38
C THR A 206 -0.69 19.46 -25.80
N VAL A 207 -0.77 18.31 -26.47
CA VAL A 207 0.37 17.54 -27.01
C VAL A 207 1.15 18.42 -27.98
N SER A 208 2.43 18.67 -27.71
CA SER A 208 3.36 19.16 -28.74
C SER A 208 3.63 18.01 -29.72
N THR A 209 3.00 18.08 -30.89
CA THR A 209 3.25 17.23 -32.06
C THR A 209 4.73 17.32 -32.45
N PRO A 210 5.49 16.22 -32.52
CA PRO A 210 6.78 16.26 -33.23
C PRO A 210 6.50 16.37 -34.73
N ALA A 211 7.19 17.31 -35.38
CA ALA A 211 7.13 17.60 -36.80
C ALA A 211 7.58 16.42 -37.68
#